data_AF-A0A920MUP0-F1
#
_entry.id   AF-A0A920MUP0-F1
#
_cell.length_a   1.000
_cell.length_b   1.000
_cell.length_c   1.000
_cell.angle_alpha   90.00
_cell.angle_beta   90.00
_cell.angle_gamma   90.00
#
_symmetry.space_group_name_H-M   'P 1'
#
loop_
_entity.id
_entity.type
_entity.pdbx_description
1 polymer ?
#
loop_
_entity_poly.entity_id
_entity_poly.type
_entity_poly.pdbx_seq_one_letter_code
_entity_poly.pdbx_strand_id
1 'polypeptide(L)'
;MGAPDTYMNKLCGNKALKGHVSLTQSVSENLSATAQALNKEFYDLQGDCLDRDRHQDLIADIHSAGANTVLIKDGDVAGGLRAVEGGSRFIIWHWCSSGRGSLRVLL
;
A
#
# COMPACT_ATOMS: atom_id res chain seq x y z
N MET A 1 -5.31 4.35 25.18
CA MET A 1 -4.11 3.57 24.79
C MET A 1 -3.58 4.18 23.51
N GLY A 2 -2.39 4.77 23.56
CA GLY A 2 -1.71 5.33 22.38
C GLY A 2 -1.02 4.24 21.59
N ALA A 3 -0.93 4.41 20.27
CA ALA A 3 -0.08 3.54 19.46
C ALA A 3 1.38 3.73 19.89
N PRO A 4 2.15 2.65 20.11
CA PRO A 4 3.58 2.75 20.37
C PRO A 4 4.29 3.33 19.14
N ASP A 5 5.36 4.10 19.39
CA ASP A 5 6.18 4.73 18.35
C ASP A 5 7.10 3.69 17.70
N THR A 6 6.49 2.77 16.95
CA THR A 6 7.12 1.59 16.34
C THR A 6 6.69 1.41 14.91
N TYR A 7 7.36 0.49 14.20
CA TYR A 7 7.02 0.13 12.84
C TYR A 7 5.59 -0.36 12.66
N MET A 8 5.06 -0.02 11.48
CA MET A 8 3.71 -0.35 11.10
C MET A 8 3.60 -0.62 9.62
N ASN A 9 3.06 -1.80 9.31
CA ASN A 9 2.63 -2.10 7.96
C ASN A 9 1.29 -1.42 7.73
N LYS A 10 1.15 -0.58 6.70
CA LYS A 10 -0.14 0.03 6.35
C LYS A 10 -0.57 -0.44 4.98
N LEU A 11 -1.87 -0.68 4.83
CA LEU A 11 -2.51 -0.96 3.57
C LEU A 11 -3.74 -0.07 3.47
N CYS A 12 -3.74 0.84 2.51
CA CYS A 12 -4.83 1.79 2.28
C CYS A 12 -5.27 1.73 0.83
N GLY A 13 -6.54 2.01 0.58
CA GLY A 13 -7.09 2.04 -0.76
C GLY A 13 -8.56 2.42 -0.76
N ASN A 14 -9.14 2.53 -1.95
CA ASN A 14 -10.53 2.89 -2.13
C ASN A 14 -11.48 1.93 -1.38
N LYS A 15 -12.66 2.41 -0.98
CA LYS A 15 -13.72 1.62 -0.33
C LYS A 15 -14.07 0.33 -1.10
N ALA A 16 -13.97 0.34 -2.43
CA ALA A 16 -14.16 -0.84 -3.28
C ALA A 16 -13.18 -1.99 -2.98
N LEU A 17 -12.02 -1.70 -2.38
CA LEU A 17 -11.01 -2.69 -2.01
C LEU A 17 -11.25 -3.32 -0.63
N LYS A 18 -12.24 -2.82 0.12
CA LYS A 18 -12.53 -3.31 1.47
C LYS A 18 -12.94 -4.78 1.43
N GLY A 19 -12.15 -5.63 2.09
CA GLY A 19 -12.36 -7.08 2.13
C GLY A 19 -11.69 -7.84 0.98
N HIS A 20 -11.09 -7.15 0.02
CA HIS A 20 -10.37 -7.76 -1.11
C HIS A 20 -8.84 -7.79 -0.88
N VAL A 21 -8.32 -6.81 -0.14
CA VAL A 21 -6.88 -6.65 0.11
C VAL A 21 -6.52 -6.86 1.58
N SER A 22 -5.33 -7.38 1.84
CA SER A 22 -4.85 -7.73 3.19
C SER A 22 -3.32 -7.60 3.33
N LEU A 23 -2.87 -7.17 4.51
CA LEU A 23 -1.45 -7.19 4.89
C LEU A 23 -0.83 -8.59 4.99
N THR A 24 -1.66 -9.64 5.00
CA THR A 24 -1.20 -11.04 5.02
C THR A 24 -1.08 -11.63 3.62
N GLN A 25 -1.58 -10.94 2.60
CA GLN A 25 -1.42 -11.32 1.20
C GLN A 25 -0.09 -10.79 0.68
N SER A 26 0.48 -11.50 -0.27
CA SER A 26 1.60 -11.01 -1.07
C SER A 26 1.21 -9.75 -1.87
N VAL A 27 2.23 -9.04 -2.36
CA VAL A 27 2.04 -7.86 -3.23
C VAL A 27 1.24 -8.22 -4.47
N SER A 28 1.60 -9.33 -5.14
CA SER A 28 0.91 -9.78 -6.35
C SER A 28 -0.55 -10.16 -6.10
N GLU A 29 -0.87 -10.78 -4.96
CA GLU A 29 -2.25 -11.11 -4.61
C GLU A 29 -3.07 -9.85 -4.35
N ASN A 30 -2.52 -8.88 -3.62
CA ASN A 30 -3.17 -7.59 -3.39
C ASN A 30 -3.40 -6.81 -4.68
N LEU A 31 -2.41 -6.81 -5.59
CA LEU A 31 -2.52 -6.18 -6.91
C LEU A 31 -3.61 -6.85 -7.77
N SER A 32 -3.64 -8.17 -7.80
CA SER A 32 -4.67 -8.93 -8.53
C SER A 32 -6.07 -8.65 -7.98
N ALA A 33 -6.23 -8.67 -6.66
CA ALA A 33 -7.51 -8.34 -6.01
C ALA A 33 -7.94 -6.89 -6.27
N THR A 34 -6.97 -5.96 -6.31
CA THR A 34 -7.20 -4.55 -6.63
C THR A 34 -7.65 -4.36 -8.07
N ALA A 35 -6.95 -4.98 -9.03
CA ALA A 35 -7.31 -4.99 -10.45
C ALA A 35 -8.74 -5.50 -10.66
N GLN A 36 -9.09 -6.63 -10.04
CA GLN A 36 -10.42 -7.22 -10.14
C GLN A 36 -11.51 -6.34 -9.52
N ALA A 37 -11.29 -5.83 -8.30
CA ALA A 37 -12.27 -5.02 -7.59
C ALA A 37 -12.54 -3.66 -8.28
N LEU A 38 -11.55 -3.12 -8.99
CA LEU A 38 -11.64 -1.84 -9.68
C LEU A 38 -11.91 -1.98 -11.19
N ASN A 39 -11.97 -3.22 -11.71
CA ASN A 39 -12.08 -3.53 -13.12
C ASN A 39 -11.01 -2.80 -13.97
N LYS A 40 -9.75 -3.01 -13.60
CA LYS A 40 -8.57 -2.37 -14.21
C LYS A 40 -7.47 -3.38 -14.48
N GLU A 41 -6.58 -3.02 -15.40
CA GLU A 41 -5.38 -3.78 -15.67
C GLU A 41 -4.26 -3.42 -14.70
N PHE A 42 -3.25 -4.29 -14.56
CA PHE A 42 -2.13 -4.09 -13.64
C PHE A 42 -1.36 -2.80 -13.90
N TYR A 43 -1.16 -2.43 -15.17
CA TYR A 43 -0.42 -1.22 -15.55
C TYR A 43 -1.15 0.09 -15.22
N ASP A 44 -2.47 0.02 -15.00
CA ASP A 44 -3.28 1.15 -14.55
C ASP A 44 -3.25 1.34 -13.04
N LEU A 45 -2.70 0.35 -12.30
CA LEU A 45 -2.58 0.40 -10.85
C LEU A 45 -1.32 1.15 -10.44
N GLN A 46 -1.46 1.90 -9.34
CA GLN A 46 -0.35 2.69 -8.81
C GLN A 46 -0.25 2.57 -7.28
N GLY A 47 0.93 2.19 -6.80
CA GLY A 47 1.29 2.14 -5.40
C GLY A 47 2.00 3.42 -4.93
N ASP A 48 1.48 4.16 -3.95
CA ASP A 48 2.31 5.22 -3.34
C ASP A 48 3.23 4.58 -2.27
N CYS A 49 4.54 4.77 -2.42
CA CYS A 49 5.59 4.23 -1.56
C CYS A 49 6.62 5.32 -1.20
N LEU A 50 7.32 5.18 -0.08
CA LEU A 50 8.20 6.21 0.50
C LEU A 50 9.55 5.82 -0.04
N ASP A 51 10.27 6.80 -0.55
CA ASP A 51 11.59 6.63 -1.08
C ASP A 51 12.59 6.36 0.04
N ARG A 52 12.73 5.08 0.39
CA ARG A 52 13.55 4.58 1.50
C ARG A 52 14.08 3.21 1.11
N ASP A 53 15.34 2.92 1.48
CA ASP A 53 16.02 1.67 1.11
C ASP A 53 15.25 0.40 1.53
N ARG A 54 14.56 0.44 2.68
CA ARG A 54 13.74 -0.68 3.17
C ARG A 54 12.51 -1.01 2.32
N HIS A 55 12.14 -0.17 1.36
CA HIS A 55 11.02 -0.41 0.45
C HIS A 55 11.47 -0.89 -0.93
N GLN A 56 12.78 -1.04 -1.19
CA GLN A 56 13.27 -1.43 -2.50
C GLN A 56 12.70 -2.78 -2.96
N ASP A 57 12.61 -3.77 -2.06
CA ASP A 57 12.01 -5.07 -2.35
C ASP A 57 10.52 -4.94 -2.68
N LEU A 58 9.77 -4.15 -1.90
CA LEU A 58 8.35 -3.88 -2.15
C LEU A 58 8.14 -3.19 -3.51
N ILE A 59 8.98 -2.20 -3.84
CA ILE A 59 8.92 -1.48 -5.12
C ILE A 59 9.21 -2.46 -6.27
N ALA A 60 10.24 -3.30 -6.12
CA ALA A 60 10.58 -4.31 -7.11
C ALA A 60 9.45 -5.33 -7.31
N ASP A 61 8.79 -5.77 -6.24
CA ASP A 61 7.64 -6.67 -6.32
C ASP A 61 6.45 -6.03 -7.06
N ILE A 62 6.15 -4.75 -6.77
CA ILE A 62 5.08 -4.01 -7.44
C ILE A 62 5.37 -3.89 -8.95
N HIS A 63 6.61 -3.52 -9.30
CA HIS A 63 7.03 -3.39 -10.70
C HIS A 63 7.05 -4.73 -11.42
N SER A 64 7.52 -5.79 -10.76
CA SER A 64 7.56 -7.15 -11.33
C SER A 64 6.16 -7.71 -11.61
N ALA A 65 5.16 -7.30 -10.83
CA ALA A 65 3.76 -7.61 -11.08
C ALA A 65 3.14 -6.74 -12.19
N GLY A 66 3.85 -5.75 -12.72
CA GLY A 66 3.42 -4.89 -13.83
C GLY A 66 2.65 -3.64 -13.41
N ALA A 67 2.61 -3.31 -12.11
CA ALA A 67 2.03 -2.07 -11.61
C ALA A 67 3.10 -1.00 -11.40
N ASN A 68 2.67 0.26 -11.32
CA ASN A 68 3.58 1.40 -11.14
C ASN A 68 3.66 1.83 -9.67
N THR A 69 4.71 2.58 -9.31
CA THR A 69 4.80 3.24 -8.00
C THR A 69 5.01 4.75 -8.12
N VAL A 70 4.47 5.50 -7.16
CA VAL A 70 4.87 6.90 -6.91
C VAL A 70 5.74 6.92 -5.67
N LEU A 71 6.97 7.38 -5.83
CA LEU A 71 7.89 7.55 -4.71
C LEU A 71 7.69 8.92 -4.06
N ILE A 72 7.34 8.93 -2.77
CA ILE A 72 7.20 10.14 -1.96
C ILE A 72 8.32 10.21 -0.92
N LYS A 73 8.80 11.41 -0.59
CA LYS A 73 9.87 11.55 0.41
C LYS A 73 9.35 11.42 1.84
N ASP A 74 8.20 12.05 2.11
CA ASP A 74 7.49 12.08 3.39
C ASP A 74 5.97 12.20 3.14
N GLY A 75 5.16 12.04 4.20
CA GLY A 75 3.72 12.27 4.14
C GLY A 75 2.89 11.04 3.72
N ASP A 76 3.09 9.93 4.42
CA ASP A 76 2.33 8.69 4.23
C ASP A 76 0.82 8.84 4.49
N VAL A 77 0.41 9.78 5.36
CA VAL A 77 -0.98 10.18 5.58
C VAL A 77 -1.60 10.77 4.31
N ALA A 78 -0.88 11.69 3.65
CA ALA A 78 -1.34 12.29 2.39
C ALA A 78 -1.37 11.24 1.27
N GLY A 79 -0.42 10.30 1.28
CA GLY A 79 -0.52 9.09 0.47
C GLY A 79 -1.84 8.37 0.74
N GLY A 80 -2.09 7.98 1.99
CA GLY A 80 -3.30 7.25 2.39
C GLY A 80 -4.57 7.88 1.84
N LEU A 81 -4.69 9.21 1.94
CA LEU A 81 -5.83 9.95 1.40
C LEU A 81 -5.94 9.82 -0.13
N ARG A 82 -4.83 9.97 -0.87
CA ARG A 82 -4.82 9.78 -2.33
C ARG A 82 -5.21 8.36 -2.74
N ALA A 83 -4.92 7.34 -1.93
CA ALA A 83 -5.33 5.96 -2.20
C ALA A 83 -6.84 5.76 -2.02
N VAL A 84 -7.45 6.48 -1.08
CA VAL A 84 -8.91 6.43 -0.87
C VAL A 84 -9.64 7.15 -2.02
N GLU A 85 -9.15 8.32 -2.42
CA GLU A 85 -9.74 9.13 -3.50
C GLU A 85 -9.43 8.59 -4.90
N GLY A 86 -8.23 8.05 -5.10
CA GLY A 86 -7.74 7.57 -6.38
C GLY A 86 -8.29 6.19 -6.71
N GLY A 87 -9.17 6.11 -7.72
CA GLY A 87 -9.80 4.84 -8.13
C GLY A 87 -8.88 3.78 -8.74
N SER A 88 -7.55 3.94 -8.75
CA SER A 88 -6.55 2.90 -9.06
C SER A 88 -5.35 2.90 -8.10
N ARG A 89 -5.42 3.70 -7.04
CA ARG A 89 -4.32 3.88 -6.11
C ARG A 89 -4.50 2.96 -4.92
N PHE A 90 -3.44 2.27 -4.56
CA PHE A 90 -3.34 1.51 -3.33
C PHE A 90 -2.01 1.86 -2.67
N ILE A 91 -1.88 1.55 -1.39
CA ILE A 91 -0.72 1.97 -0.62
C ILE A 91 -0.27 0.85 0.28
N ILE A 92 1.03 0.56 0.29
CA ILE A 92 1.65 -0.41 1.18
C ILE A 92 2.83 0.29 1.88
N TRP A 93 2.79 0.42 3.20
CA TRP A 93 3.78 1.20 3.98
C TRP A 93 4.52 0.39 5.04
N HIS A 94 5.80 0.65 5.29
CA HIS A 94 6.55 0.34 6.53
C HIS A 94 7.38 1.58 7.03
N TRP A 95 7.39 2.00 8.32
CA TRP A 95 8.37 3.02 8.86
C TRP A 95 8.83 2.86 10.34
N CYS A 96 10.06 3.28 10.67
CA CYS A 96 11.05 2.91 11.73
C CYS A 96 10.91 2.98 13.26
N SER A 97 10.77 1.80 13.92
CA SER A 97 11.65 1.21 14.97
C SER A 97 11.07 -0.14 15.49
N SER A 98 11.93 -1.10 15.85
CA SER A 98 11.64 -2.53 16.11
C SER A 98 10.40 -2.83 16.96
N GLY A 99 9.30 -3.28 16.34
CA GLY A 99 8.13 -3.75 17.07
C GLY A 99 7.12 -4.39 16.12
N ARG A 100 6.60 -5.58 16.50
CA ARG A 100 5.58 -6.33 15.76
C ARG A 100 4.21 -5.64 15.83
N GLY A 101 4.06 -4.48 15.19
CA GLY A 101 2.79 -3.78 15.04
C GLY A 101 2.32 -3.81 13.59
N SER A 102 1.16 -4.41 13.30
CA SER A 102 0.45 -4.17 12.04
C SER A 102 -0.83 -3.41 12.37
N LEU A 103 -0.99 -2.22 11.80
CA LEU A 103 -2.25 -1.46 11.90
C LEU A 103 -2.89 -1.46 10.53
N ARG A 104 -4.10 -2.00 10.47
CA ARG A 104 -4.91 -1.98 9.26
C ARG A 104 -5.73 -0.69 9.29
N VAL A 105 -5.41 0.24 8.41
CA VAL A 105 -6.26 1.42 8.17
C VAL A 105 -6.94 1.22 6.81
N LEU A 106 -8.05 0.47 6.83
CA LEU A 106 -9.02 0.47 5.74
C LEU A 106 -10.02 1.59 6.06
N LEU A 107 -9.75 2.81 5.56
CA LEU A 107 -10.75 3.88 5.51
C LEU A 107 -11.67 3.67 4.31
#